data_AF-C6Y2U5-F1
#
_entry.id   AF-C6Y2U5-F1
#
_cell.length_a   1.000
_cell.length_b   1.000
_cell.length_c   1.000
_cell.angle_alpha   90.00
_cell.angle_beta   90.00
_cell.angle_gamma   90.00
#
_symmetry.space_group_name_H-M   'P 1'
#
loop_
_entity.id
_entity.type
_entity.pdbx_description
1 polymer ?
#
loop_
_entity_poly.entity_id
_entity_poly.type
_entity_poly.pdbx_seq_one_letter_code
_entity_poly.pdbx_strand_id
1 'polypeptide(L)'
;MWSIAIGGDKLSRGLTLEGLTVSYFTRSTSLYDTLMQMGRWFGYRNGFEDLCRIYTTPELFRWYRHISTAFESLREEFIEMSRLQLTPMDFGLRVEDHPDMMVTSVMKMRAADNMRLNYQGTLTETSTLPASDTILKSNFEVAENFILSLGEADADFRPKKVWFNIPVAQIQEFLKGYQTYKGLPTVNSARINKYIDIQRTKPLPEFMEWNVALISLNESTDLEPVSFAGFSIYPHSRSVKEERTNSLFIKRMIDRKDEIEDFNPVERKAVENNNLSNIEIRSISPRKQRPLLMIYVLNITDKTKSENIPFEKQPVGFAISWPVSETAVPMNYVINSVYAELELSEDD
;
A
#
# COMPACT_ATOMS: atom_id res chain seq x y z
N MET A 1 -7.22 43.74 9.55
CA MET A 1 -8.04 43.26 10.68
C MET A 1 -7.95 41.75 10.67
N TRP A 2 -7.57 41.12 11.77
CA TRP A 2 -7.48 39.66 11.87
C TRP A 2 -8.78 39.14 12.47
N SER A 3 -9.33 38.08 11.89
CA SER A 3 -10.57 37.46 12.36
C SER A 3 -10.26 36.07 12.88
N ILE A 4 -10.64 35.80 14.13
CA ILE A 4 -10.54 34.46 14.73
C ILE A 4 -11.96 33.93 14.85
N ALA A 5 -12.26 32.84 14.16
CA ALA A 5 -13.54 32.14 14.24
C ALA A 5 -13.37 30.90 15.14
N ILE A 6 -14.25 30.76 16.14
CA ILE A 6 -14.27 29.61 17.06
C ILE A 6 -15.69 29.04 17.06
N GLY A 7 -15.82 27.72 16.93
CA GLY A 7 -17.12 27.07 17.00
C GLY A 7 -17.06 25.56 16.77
N GLY A 8 -18.17 24.89 17.10
CA GLY A 8 -18.33 23.43 17.02
C GLY A 8 -18.97 22.97 15.69
N ASP A 9 -19.87 21.98 15.74
CA ASP A 9 -20.48 21.34 14.56
C ASP A 9 -21.14 22.29 13.55
N LYS A 10 -21.62 23.45 13.99
CA LYS A 10 -22.27 24.41 13.09
C LYS A 10 -21.29 25.12 12.16
N LEU A 11 -20.00 25.19 12.52
CA LEU A 11 -18.99 25.73 11.62
C LEU A 11 -18.61 24.71 10.54
N SER A 12 -18.61 23.41 10.85
CA SER A 12 -18.01 22.35 10.01
C SER A 12 -18.72 22.09 8.67
N ARG A 13 -19.86 22.74 8.40
CA ARG A 13 -20.65 22.54 7.18
C ARG A 13 -21.10 23.87 6.57
N GLY A 14 -20.81 24.06 5.28
CA GLY A 14 -21.40 25.13 4.45
C GLY A 14 -20.86 26.54 4.68
N LEU A 15 -19.87 26.74 5.55
CA LEU A 15 -19.23 28.04 5.78
C LEU A 15 -17.87 28.11 5.08
N THR A 16 -17.68 29.13 4.25
CA THR A 16 -16.39 29.47 3.65
C THR A 16 -15.79 30.64 4.43
N LEU A 17 -14.65 30.42 5.09
CA LEU A 17 -13.90 31.49 5.73
C LEU A 17 -12.90 32.06 4.72
N GLU A 18 -13.17 33.26 4.23
CA GLU A 18 -12.23 33.97 3.37
C GLU A 18 -10.95 34.33 4.13
N GLY A 19 -9.79 34.04 3.51
CA GLY A 19 -8.49 34.32 4.12
C GLY A 19 -8.06 33.36 5.24
N LEU A 20 -8.71 32.19 5.35
CA LEU A 20 -8.29 31.15 6.29
C LEU A 20 -6.86 30.68 5.98
N THR A 21 -5.95 30.89 6.92
CA THR A 21 -4.52 30.51 6.82
C THR A 21 -4.07 29.64 7.99
N VAL A 22 -4.73 29.70 9.14
CA VAL A 22 -4.37 28.91 10.32
C VAL A 22 -5.59 28.22 10.87
N SER A 23 -5.49 26.91 11.07
CA SER A 23 -6.57 26.07 11.55
C SER A 23 -6.12 25.24 12.73
N TYR A 24 -6.88 25.31 13.82
CA TYR A 24 -6.74 24.44 15.00
C TYR A 24 -7.86 23.41 14.99
N PHE A 25 -7.49 22.14 14.92
CA PHE A 25 -8.42 21.04 14.72
C PHE A 25 -8.09 19.87 15.64
N THR A 26 -8.75 19.78 16.80
CA THR A 26 -8.47 18.76 17.82
C THR A 26 -9.56 17.72 17.97
N ARG A 27 -10.67 17.87 17.23
CA ARG A 27 -11.82 16.98 17.38
C ARG A 27 -11.64 15.72 16.55
N SER A 28 -11.46 14.59 17.20
CA SER A 28 -11.51 13.29 16.54
C SER A 28 -12.94 13.02 16.05
N THR A 29 -13.03 12.52 14.83
CA THR A 29 -14.25 11.92 14.29
C THR A 29 -13.82 10.68 13.54
N SER A 30 -14.47 9.56 13.84
CA SER A 30 -14.25 8.30 13.17
C SER A 30 -14.96 8.23 11.82
N LEU A 31 -15.56 9.32 11.31
CA LEU A 31 -16.32 9.34 10.06
C LEU A 31 -15.53 10.01 8.93
N TYR A 32 -15.17 9.26 7.90
CA TYR A 32 -14.33 9.68 6.77
C TYR A 32 -14.91 10.84 5.98
N ASP A 33 -16.21 10.82 5.68
CA ASP A 33 -16.87 11.92 4.98
C ASP A 33 -16.79 13.22 5.80
N THR A 34 -16.78 13.09 7.12
CA THR A 34 -16.60 14.24 8.02
C THR A 34 -15.15 14.72 7.97
N LEU A 35 -14.16 13.83 8.00
CA LEU A 35 -12.75 14.19 7.82
C LEU A 35 -12.51 14.87 6.46
N MET A 36 -13.07 14.35 5.37
CA MET A 36 -12.93 14.95 4.04
C MET A 36 -13.64 16.30 3.89
N GLN A 37 -14.82 16.47 4.49
CA GLN A 37 -15.46 17.78 4.57
C GLN A 37 -14.62 18.76 5.41
N MET A 38 -14.04 18.30 6.51
CA MET A 38 -13.17 19.07 7.39
C MET A 38 -11.83 19.43 6.75
N GLY A 39 -11.33 18.64 5.78
CA GLY A 39 -10.12 18.98 5.01
C GLY A 39 -10.23 20.31 4.27
N ARG A 40 -11.45 20.79 4.00
CA ARG A 40 -11.69 22.14 3.44
C ARG A 40 -11.24 23.26 4.38
N TRP A 41 -11.11 22.98 5.66
CA TRP A 41 -10.61 23.93 6.65
C TRP A 41 -9.10 24.04 6.67
N PHE A 42 -8.38 23.36 5.80
CA PHE A 42 -6.94 23.57 5.67
C PHE A 42 -6.61 24.94 5.08
N GLY A 43 -7.62 25.61 4.47
CA GLY A 43 -7.44 26.94 3.90
C GLY A 43 -6.59 26.94 2.63
N TYR A 44 -6.31 25.75 2.07
CA TYR A 44 -5.46 25.61 0.89
C TYR A 44 -5.97 26.45 -0.27
N ARG A 45 -5.10 27.32 -0.76
CA ARG A 45 -5.26 28.07 -2.00
C ARG A 45 -3.94 28.00 -2.74
N ASN A 46 -4.02 27.78 -4.05
CA ASN A 46 -2.85 27.72 -4.92
C ASN A 46 -2.00 29.01 -4.77
N GLY A 47 -0.71 28.87 -4.48
CA GLY A 47 0.22 29.98 -4.24
C GLY A 47 0.25 30.53 -2.82
N PHE A 48 -0.41 29.88 -1.85
CA PHE A 48 -0.43 30.26 -0.43
C PHE A 48 -0.03 29.08 0.49
N GLU A 49 0.64 28.07 -0.05
CA GLU A 49 0.98 26.83 0.64
C GLU A 49 1.91 27.08 1.84
N ASP A 50 2.77 28.09 1.74
CA ASP A 50 3.72 28.51 2.78
C ASP A 50 3.05 29.23 3.97
N LEU A 51 1.85 29.77 3.78
CA LEU A 51 1.10 30.48 4.83
C LEU A 51 0.19 29.56 5.63
N CYS A 52 -0.23 28.44 5.04
CA CYS A 52 -1.20 27.51 5.64
C CYS A 52 -0.58 26.75 6.82
N ARG A 53 -1.23 26.79 8.00
CA ARG A 53 -0.83 26.04 9.20
C ARG A 53 -2.01 25.25 9.77
N ILE A 54 -1.78 23.97 10.04
CA ILE A 54 -2.77 23.09 10.66
C ILE A 54 -2.19 22.59 11.97
N TYR A 55 -2.89 22.82 13.07
CA TYR A 55 -2.59 22.27 14.39
C TYR A 55 -3.62 21.20 14.70
N THR A 56 -3.21 19.95 14.86
CA THR A 56 -4.12 18.83 15.09
C THR A 56 -3.51 17.78 16.02
N THR A 57 -4.28 16.76 16.39
CA THR A 57 -3.78 15.65 17.22
C THR A 57 -2.98 14.66 16.36
N PRO A 58 -2.02 13.90 16.94
CA PRO A 58 -1.27 12.90 16.20
C PRO A 58 -2.17 11.86 15.50
N GLU A 59 -3.27 11.49 16.15
CA GLU A 59 -4.25 10.56 15.61
C GLU A 59 -4.91 11.10 14.32
N LEU A 60 -5.47 12.32 14.36
CA LEU A 60 -6.10 12.97 13.22
C LEU A 60 -5.12 13.19 12.06
N PHE A 61 -3.87 13.54 12.38
CA PHE A 61 -2.82 13.65 11.37
C PHE A 61 -2.61 12.33 10.63
N ARG A 62 -2.50 11.21 11.36
CA ARG A 62 -2.35 9.87 10.76
C ARG A 62 -3.57 9.49 9.92
N TRP A 63 -4.77 9.85 10.36
CA TRP A 63 -5.98 9.67 9.57
C TRP A 63 -5.89 10.40 8.23
N TYR A 64 -5.67 11.72 8.24
CA TYR A 64 -5.53 12.49 7.00
C TYR A 64 -4.40 11.99 6.10
N ARG A 65 -3.31 11.49 6.66
CA ARG A 65 -2.23 10.84 5.91
C ARG A 65 -2.71 9.59 5.17
N HIS A 66 -3.40 8.68 5.86
CA HIS A 66 -3.93 7.47 5.21
C HIS A 66 -4.88 7.83 4.08
N ILE A 67 -5.77 8.80 4.33
CA ILE A 67 -6.72 9.29 3.33
C ILE A 67 -6.00 9.91 2.14
N SER A 68 -5.04 10.80 2.39
CA SER A 68 -4.28 11.47 1.32
C SER A 68 -3.45 10.48 0.50
N THR A 69 -2.90 9.44 1.13
CA THR A 69 -2.13 8.40 0.43
C THR A 69 -3.04 7.57 -0.46
N ALA A 70 -4.19 7.14 0.07
CA ALA A 70 -5.22 6.42 -0.68
C ALA A 70 -5.74 7.23 -1.88
N PHE A 71 -6.01 8.53 -1.67
CA PHE A 71 -6.46 9.42 -2.74
C PHE A 71 -5.39 9.63 -3.81
N GLU A 72 -4.11 9.69 -3.45
CA GLU A 72 -3.05 9.84 -4.43
C GLU A 72 -2.97 8.59 -5.33
N SER A 73 -3.01 7.38 -4.74
CA SER A 73 -3.10 6.13 -5.49
C SER A 73 -4.31 6.12 -6.42
N LEU A 74 -5.49 6.46 -5.90
CA LEU A 74 -6.72 6.48 -6.68
C LEU A 74 -6.70 7.54 -7.79
N ARG A 75 -6.09 8.69 -7.53
CA ARG A 75 -5.91 9.75 -8.53
C ARG A 75 -5.00 9.30 -9.66
N GLU A 76 -3.90 8.61 -9.36
CA GLU A 76 -3.03 8.02 -10.37
C GLU A 76 -3.81 7.01 -11.23
N GLU A 77 -4.63 6.15 -10.61
CA GLU A 77 -5.52 5.26 -11.36
C GLU A 77 -6.51 6.03 -12.24
N PHE A 78 -7.12 7.11 -11.75
CA PHE A 78 -8.05 7.92 -12.55
C PHE A 78 -7.39 8.59 -13.74
N ILE A 79 -6.14 9.06 -13.60
CA ILE A 79 -5.38 9.62 -14.71
C ILE A 79 -5.18 8.54 -15.79
N GLU A 80 -4.85 7.31 -15.41
CA GLU A 80 -4.71 6.19 -16.35
C GLU A 80 -6.04 5.77 -16.97
N MET A 81 -7.12 5.65 -16.19
CA MET A 81 -8.46 5.33 -16.71
C MET A 81 -8.96 6.39 -17.71
N SER A 82 -8.68 7.68 -17.44
CA SER A 82 -8.97 8.79 -18.36
C SER A 82 -8.17 8.67 -19.67
N ARG A 83 -6.88 8.32 -19.57
CA ARG A 83 -6.04 8.03 -20.74
C ARG A 83 -6.59 6.86 -21.56
N LEU A 84 -7.18 5.86 -20.92
CA LEU A 84 -7.84 4.71 -21.54
C LEU A 84 -9.29 4.97 -21.99
N GLN A 85 -9.80 6.18 -21.80
CA GLN A 85 -11.18 6.58 -22.17
C GLN A 85 -12.29 5.70 -21.55
N LEU A 86 -12.06 5.20 -20.33
CA LEU A 86 -13.08 4.43 -19.60
C LEU A 86 -14.28 5.29 -19.19
N THR A 87 -15.42 4.66 -18.90
CA THR A 87 -16.67 5.38 -18.63
C THR A 87 -16.81 5.71 -17.14
N PRO A 88 -17.52 6.81 -16.76
CA PRO A 88 -17.84 7.14 -15.36
C PRO A 88 -18.40 5.97 -14.52
N MET A 89 -19.11 5.03 -15.14
CA MET A 89 -19.63 3.85 -14.46
C MET A 89 -18.51 2.91 -14.00
N ASP A 90 -17.49 2.72 -14.85
CA ASP A 90 -16.31 1.92 -14.53
C ASP A 90 -15.52 2.56 -13.38
N PHE A 91 -15.44 3.89 -13.33
CA PHE A 91 -14.84 4.60 -12.19
C PHE A 91 -15.60 4.35 -10.89
N GLY A 92 -16.93 4.47 -10.89
CA GLY A 92 -17.74 4.30 -9.68
C GLY A 92 -17.56 2.92 -9.05
N LEU A 93 -17.64 1.86 -9.87
CA LEU A 93 -17.42 0.48 -9.43
C LEU A 93 -16.00 0.26 -8.90
N ARG A 94 -15.00 0.87 -9.56
CA ARG A 94 -13.60 0.76 -9.16
C ARG A 94 -13.33 1.38 -7.78
N VAL A 95 -13.95 2.52 -7.48
CA VAL A 95 -13.78 3.22 -6.19
C VAL A 95 -14.42 2.45 -5.04
N GLU A 96 -15.60 1.88 -5.28
CA GLU A 96 -16.38 1.17 -4.25
C GLU A 96 -15.63 -0.05 -3.69
N ASP A 97 -14.96 -0.79 -4.58
CA ASP A 97 -14.29 -2.05 -4.22
C ASP A 97 -12.79 -1.90 -3.91
N HIS A 98 -12.23 -0.67 -3.96
CA HIS A 98 -10.79 -0.43 -3.88
C HIS A 98 -10.19 -0.68 -2.47
N PRO A 99 -9.07 -1.42 -2.32
CA PRO A 99 -8.46 -1.68 -1.03
C PRO A 99 -7.98 -0.44 -0.27
N ASP A 100 -7.47 0.57 -0.96
CA ASP A 100 -7.08 1.84 -0.33
C ASP A 100 -8.29 2.63 0.21
N MET A 101 -9.50 2.38 -0.31
CA MET A 101 -10.72 3.04 0.14
C MET A 101 -11.30 2.40 1.42
N MET A 102 -10.66 1.37 1.96
CA MET A 102 -11.08 0.67 3.16
C MET A 102 -11.26 1.59 4.36
N VAL A 103 -10.30 2.46 4.63
CA VAL A 103 -10.38 3.43 5.74
C VAL A 103 -11.66 4.25 5.63
N THR A 104 -12.03 4.60 4.41
CA THR A 104 -13.20 5.42 4.11
C THR A 104 -14.50 4.68 4.32
N SER A 105 -14.52 3.40 3.90
CA SER A 105 -15.68 2.53 3.97
C SER A 105 -15.97 2.12 5.40
N VAL A 106 -14.94 1.71 6.17
CA VAL A 106 -15.04 1.36 7.60
C VAL A 106 -15.65 2.49 8.42
N MET A 107 -15.21 3.71 8.14
CA MET A 107 -15.70 4.90 8.80
C MET A 107 -17.12 5.34 8.38
N LYS A 108 -17.73 4.71 7.38
CA LYS A 108 -19.14 4.93 6.99
C LYS A 108 -20.07 3.82 7.48
N MET A 109 -19.50 2.71 7.98
CA MET A 109 -20.26 1.51 8.34
C MET A 109 -21.08 1.72 9.61
N ARG A 110 -22.31 1.21 9.59
CA ARG A 110 -23.07 0.87 10.80
C ARG A 110 -22.75 -0.58 11.18
N ALA A 111 -23.07 -0.99 12.41
CA ALA A 111 -22.70 -2.29 12.99
C ALA A 111 -23.09 -3.56 12.18
N ALA A 112 -23.83 -3.45 11.08
CA ALA A 112 -24.31 -4.56 10.25
C ALA A 112 -23.94 -4.45 8.76
N ASP A 113 -23.13 -3.47 8.35
CA ASP A 113 -22.76 -3.34 6.94
C ASP A 113 -21.62 -4.32 6.57
N ASN A 114 -21.70 -4.89 5.36
CA ASN A 114 -20.64 -5.73 4.79
C ASN A 114 -19.79 -4.84 3.87
N MET A 115 -18.48 -4.77 4.10
CA MET A 115 -17.58 -4.08 3.18
C MET A 115 -17.15 -5.06 2.09
N ARG A 116 -17.28 -4.68 0.81
CA ARG A 116 -16.68 -5.44 -0.29
C ARG A 116 -15.23 -5.01 -0.44
N LEU A 117 -14.32 -5.98 -0.36
CA LEU A 117 -12.90 -5.78 -0.62
C LEU A 117 -12.51 -6.58 -1.86
N ASN A 118 -11.90 -5.92 -2.83
CA ASN A 118 -11.38 -6.57 -4.02
C ASN A 118 -9.96 -6.10 -4.35
N TYR A 119 -9.03 -7.04 -4.45
CA TYR A 119 -7.64 -6.75 -4.82
C TYR A 119 -7.39 -6.85 -6.34
N GLN A 120 -8.34 -7.32 -7.14
CA GLN A 120 -8.17 -7.47 -8.60
C GLN A 120 -7.69 -6.19 -9.28
N GLY A 121 -6.75 -6.35 -10.20
CA GLY A 121 -6.19 -5.24 -10.99
C GLY A 121 -5.49 -4.16 -10.17
N THR A 122 -5.31 -4.35 -8.85
CA THR A 122 -4.62 -3.39 -7.96
C THR A 122 -3.15 -3.75 -7.82
N LEU A 123 -2.38 -2.80 -7.33
CA LEU A 123 -1.08 -3.06 -6.71
C LEU A 123 -1.22 -2.80 -5.22
N THR A 124 -0.92 -3.82 -4.42
CA THR A 124 -0.93 -3.70 -2.96
C THR A 124 0.51 -3.69 -2.48
N GLU A 125 1.01 -2.55 -1.98
CA GLU A 125 2.39 -2.39 -1.52
C GLU A 125 2.50 -1.99 -0.06
N THR A 126 3.57 -2.43 0.60
CA THR A 126 3.81 -2.12 2.02
C THR A 126 4.22 -0.65 2.16
N SER A 127 3.30 0.21 2.58
CA SER A 127 3.57 1.65 2.81
C SER A 127 4.02 1.98 4.24
N THR A 128 3.71 1.10 5.19
CA THR A 128 4.00 1.25 6.63
C THR A 128 4.54 -0.05 7.18
N LEU A 129 5.69 0.01 7.86
CA LEU A 129 6.31 -1.12 8.55
C LEU A 129 6.16 -0.96 10.07
N PRO A 130 6.09 -2.06 10.85
CA PRO A 130 6.23 -2.00 12.30
C PRO A 130 7.57 -1.37 12.70
N ALA A 131 7.60 -0.55 13.75
CA ALA A 131 8.86 0.02 14.26
C ALA A 131 9.61 -0.92 15.23
N SER A 132 8.98 -2.01 15.67
CA SER A 132 9.56 -2.97 16.61
C SER A 132 10.64 -3.84 15.95
N ASP A 133 11.87 -3.77 16.45
CA ASP A 133 13.01 -4.57 15.95
C ASP A 133 12.74 -6.08 16.03
N THR A 134 12.03 -6.55 17.05
CA THR A 134 11.66 -7.97 17.17
C THR A 134 10.74 -8.41 16.03
N ILE A 135 9.81 -7.54 15.62
CA ILE A 135 8.90 -7.82 14.50
C ILE A 135 9.66 -7.73 13.18
N LEU A 136 10.51 -6.71 13.01
CA LEU A 136 11.33 -6.54 11.80
C LEU A 136 12.27 -7.73 11.57
N LYS A 137 12.94 -8.21 12.63
CA LYS A 137 13.77 -9.41 12.58
C LYS A 137 12.97 -10.65 12.22
N SER A 138 11.82 -10.86 12.88
CA SER A 138 10.94 -11.99 12.58
C SER A 138 10.47 -11.97 11.11
N ASN A 139 10.09 -10.79 10.60
CA ASN A 139 9.69 -10.63 9.20
C ASN A 139 10.84 -10.90 8.22
N PHE A 140 12.06 -10.47 8.55
CA PHE A 140 13.25 -10.77 7.77
C PHE A 140 13.48 -12.28 7.68
N GLU A 141 13.46 -12.98 8.80
CA GLU A 141 13.67 -14.43 8.87
C GLU A 141 12.57 -15.20 8.13
N VAL A 142 11.30 -14.79 8.25
CA VAL A 142 10.18 -15.39 7.52
C VAL A 142 10.35 -15.21 6.01
N ALA A 143 10.70 -14.00 5.56
CA ALA A 143 10.90 -13.73 4.14
C ALA A 143 12.14 -14.46 3.58
N GLU A 144 13.22 -14.52 4.35
CA GLU A 144 14.44 -15.24 3.99
C GLU A 144 14.17 -16.75 3.84
N ASN A 145 13.50 -17.36 4.83
CA ASN A 145 13.12 -18.76 4.79
C ASN A 145 12.16 -19.06 3.64
N PHE A 146 11.23 -18.15 3.35
CA PHE A 146 10.35 -18.26 2.20
C PHE A 146 11.15 -18.32 0.89
N ILE A 147 12.06 -17.38 0.65
CA ILE A 147 12.90 -17.39 -0.57
C ILE A 147 13.77 -18.65 -0.64
N LEU A 148 14.37 -19.07 0.46
CA LEU A 148 15.15 -20.32 0.51
C LEU A 148 14.31 -21.55 0.14
N SER A 149 13.03 -21.58 0.54
CA SER A 149 12.11 -22.69 0.24
C SER A 149 11.73 -22.80 -1.24
N LEU A 150 11.90 -21.72 -2.02
CA LEU A 150 11.61 -21.72 -3.46
C LEU A 150 12.72 -22.40 -4.28
N GLY A 151 13.91 -22.59 -3.71
CA GLY A 151 15.05 -23.20 -4.40
C GLY A 151 15.73 -22.26 -5.40
N GLU A 152 16.31 -22.82 -6.46
CA GLU A 152 16.99 -22.04 -7.51
C GLU A 152 15.99 -21.20 -8.33
N ALA A 153 16.37 -19.96 -8.65
CA ALA A 153 15.53 -19.07 -9.44
C ALA A 153 15.47 -19.52 -10.91
N ASP A 154 14.27 -19.51 -11.48
CA ASP A 154 14.04 -19.85 -12.89
C ASP A 154 14.65 -18.82 -13.85
N ALA A 155 14.64 -17.54 -13.45
CA ALA A 155 15.27 -16.46 -14.19
C ALA A 155 16.14 -15.58 -13.28
N ASP A 156 17.39 -15.38 -13.70
CA ASP A 156 18.36 -14.50 -13.06
C ASP A 156 18.68 -13.32 -13.99
N PHE A 157 17.80 -12.32 -13.99
CA PHE A 157 18.06 -11.06 -14.66
C PHE A 157 18.87 -10.19 -13.71
N ARG A 158 20.16 -10.49 -13.51
CA ARG A 158 21.03 -9.77 -12.55
C ARG A 158 20.70 -8.27 -12.56
N PRO A 159 20.32 -7.71 -11.40
CA PRO A 159 20.44 -8.24 -10.04
C PRO A 159 19.18 -8.94 -9.49
N LYS A 160 18.15 -9.17 -10.31
CA LYS A 160 16.81 -9.60 -9.89
C LYS A 160 16.58 -11.09 -10.16
N LYS A 161 15.89 -11.77 -9.25
CA LYS A 161 15.57 -13.19 -9.33
C LYS A 161 14.08 -13.42 -9.38
N VAL A 162 13.66 -14.34 -10.25
CA VAL A 162 12.25 -14.66 -10.45
C VAL A 162 12.05 -16.17 -10.39
N TRP A 163 11.00 -16.57 -9.68
CA TRP A 163 10.49 -17.94 -9.62
C TRP A 163 9.08 -17.98 -10.20
N PHE A 164 8.81 -18.93 -11.08
CA PHE A 164 7.53 -19.08 -11.78
C PHE A 164 6.74 -20.27 -11.23
N ASN A 165 5.42 -20.20 -11.34
CA ASN A 165 4.51 -21.31 -11.00
C ASN A 165 4.57 -21.74 -9.51
N ILE A 166 4.85 -20.80 -8.60
CA ILE A 166 4.88 -21.08 -7.17
C ILE A 166 3.47 -21.41 -6.66
N PRO A 167 3.26 -22.56 -6.02
CA PRO A 167 1.95 -22.92 -5.49
C PRO A 167 1.46 -21.90 -4.45
N VAL A 168 0.20 -21.49 -4.57
CA VAL A 168 -0.42 -20.52 -3.64
C VAL A 168 -0.30 -20.91 -2.16
N ALA A 169 -0.20 -22.21 -1.85
CA ALA A 169 0.00 -22.69 -0.49
C ALA A 169 1.28 -22.13 0.16
N GLN A 170 2.38 -22.05 -0.59
CA GLN A 170 3.65 -21.47 -0.11
C GLN A 170 3.53 -19.96 0.12
N ILE A 171 2.80 -19.27 -0.77
CA ILE A 171 2.50 -17.84 -0.62
C ILE A 171 1.69 -17.59 0.66
N GLN A 172 0.68 -18.41 0.94
CA GLN A 172 -0.13 -18.28 2.14
C GLN A 172 0.65 -18.56 3.42
N GLU A 173 1.60 -19.51 3.39
CA GLU A 173 2.48 -19.79 4.52
C GLU A 173 3.38 -18.58 4.85
N PHE A 174 4.00 -17.98 3.82
CA PHE A 174 4.73 -16.72 3.97
C PHE A 174 3.85 -15.61 4.57
N LEU A 175 2.67 -15.38 4.01
CA LEU A 175 1.75 -14.34 4.50
C LEU A 175 1.26 -14.63 5.93
N LYS A 176 1.14 -15.89 6.35
CA LYS A 176 0.77 -16.25 7.73
C LYS A 176 1.89 -15.94 8.72
N GLY A 177 3.14 -16.15 8.32
CA GLY A 177 4.31 -15.84 9.15
C GLY A 177 4.65 -14.34 9.20
N TYR A 178 4.30 -13.59 8.16
CA TYR A 178 4.64 -12.17 8.07
C TYR A 178 3.70 -11.27 8.89
N GLN A 179 4.27 -10.47 9.78
CA GLN A 179 3.54 -9.56 10.66
C GLN A 179 3.48 -8.14 10.06
N THR A 180 2.28 -7.75 9.60
CA THR A 180 2.02 -6.38 9.14
C THR A 180 1.76 -5.43 10.31
N TYR A 181 1.96 -4.13 10.08
CA TYR A 181 1.65 -3.09 11.06
C TYR A 181 0.18 -3.19 11.54
N LYS A 182 -0.01 -3.08 12.86
CA LYS A 182 -1.34 -3.06 13.52
C LYS A 182 -2.02 -1.73 13.19
N GLY A 183 -3.10 -1.78 12.42
CA GLY A 183 -3.78 -0.63 11.84
C GLY A 183 -4.64 -1.03 10.64
N LEU A 184 -5.05 -0.05 9.84
CA LEU A 184 -5.69 -0.28 8.54
C LEU A 184 -4.74 0.00 7.34
N PRO A 185 -3.51 -0.55 7.29
CA PRO A 185 -2.70 -0.44 6.08
C PRO A 185 -3.39 -1.22 4.96
N THR A 186 -3.27 -0.79 3.70
CA THR A 186 -3.80 -1.52 2.54
C THR A 186 -3.28 -2.95 2.48
N VAL A 187 -1.97 -3.11 2.73
CA VAL A 187 -1.31 -4.41 2.91
C VAL A 187 -1.52 -4.90 4.35
N ASN A 188 -2.38 -5.90 4.49
CA ASN A 188 -2.51 -6.69 5.72
C ASN A 188 -2.43 -8.16 5.34
N SER A 189 -1.43 -8.87 5.87
CA SER A 189 -1.12 -10.24 5.46
C SER A 189 -2.25 -11.21 5.78
N ALA A 190 -2.92 -11.05 6.93
CA ALA A 190 -4.08 -11.86 7.32
C ALA A 190 -5.28 -11.63 6.39
N ARG A 191 -5.56 -10.38 6.00
CA ARG A 191 -6.67 -10.07 5.07
C ARG A 191 -6.39 -10.57 3.67
N ILE A 192 -5.15 -10.44 3.19
CA ILE A 192 -4.74 -10.97 1.89
C ILE A 192 -4.90 -12.49 1.88
N ASN A 193 -4.46 -13.18 2.95
CA ASN A 193 -4.67 -14.62 3.10
C ASN A 193 -6.15 -15.02 3.03
N LYS A 194 -7.02 -14.30 3.74
CA LYS A 194 -8.47 -14.54 3.71
C LYS A 194 -9.07 -14.31 2.33
N TYR A 195 -8.61 -13.28 1.61
CA TYR A 195 -9.02 -13.04 0.23
C TYR A 195 -8.61 -14.19 -0.70
N ILE A 196 -7.38 -14.68 -0.56
CA ILE A 196 -6.89 -15.84 -1.31
C ILE A 196 -7.74 -17.08 -1.01
N ASP A 197 -8.05 -17.36 0.26
CA ASP A 197 -8.91 -18.49 0.64
C ASP A 197 -10.29 -18.42 -0.04
N ILE A 198 -10.89 -17.22 -0.12
CA ILE A 198 -12.16 -17.01 -0.81
C ILE A 198 -12.03 -17.28 -2.32
N GLN A 199 -10.96 -16.78 -2.97
CA GLN A 199 -10.76 -17.05 -4.39
C GLN A 199 -10.59 -18.55 -4.68
N ARG A 200 -9.91 -19.28 -3.79
CA ARG A 200 -9.69 -20.72 -3.90
C ARG A 200 -10.95 -21.57 -3.70
N THR A 201 -12.06 -21.01 -3.19
CA THR A 201 -13.34 -21.73 -3.12
C THR A 201 -13.90 -22.05 -4.50
N LYS A 202 -13.48 -21.32 -5.53
CA LYS A 202 -13.72 -21.61 -6.94
C LYS A 202 -12.40 -22.00 -7.60
N PRO A 203 -12.40 -22.92 -8.57
CA PRO A 203 -11.19 -23.24 -9.33
C PRO A 203 -10.92 -22.10 -10.32
N LEU A 204 -10.39 -20.99 -9.83
CA LEU A 204 -9.91 -19.87 -10.64
C LEU A 204 -8.44 -20.15 -10.94
N PRO A 205 -8.08 -20.55 -12.18
CA PRO A 205 -6.70 -20.87 -12.53
C PRO A 205 -5.74 -19.73 -12.18
N GLU A 206 -6.22 -18.49 -12.28
CA GLU A 206 -5.40 -17.30 -12.09
C GLU A 206 -5.00 -16.97 -10.65
N PHE A 207 -5.44 -17.75 -9.65
CA PHE A 207 -5.07 -17.58 -8.25
C PHE A 207 -4.36 -18.80 -7.64
N MET A 208 -4.18 -19.88 -8.41
CA MET A 208 -3.62 -21.14 -7.91
C MET A 208 -2.09 -21.14 -7.91
N GLU A 209 -1.49 -20.46 -8.88
CA GLU A 209 -0.05 -20.34 -9.05
C GLU A 209 0.36 -18.88 -9.13
N TRP A 210 1.52 -18.58 -8.57
CA TRP A 210 2.05 -17.23 -8.42
C TRP A 210 3.44 -17.16 -9.00
N ASN A 211 3.83 -15.98 -9.44
CA ASN A 211 5.22 -15.67 -9.69
C ASN A 211 5.78 -14.95 -8.45
N VAL A 212 7.06 -15.14 -8.16
CA VAL A 212 7.75 -14.46 -7.05
C VAL A 212 8.97 -13.77 -7.63
N ALA A 213 9.18 -12.50 -7.27
CA ALA A 213 10.40 -11.78 -7.62
C ALA A 213 11.10 -11.24 -6.36
N LEU A 214 12.39 -11.51 -6.26
CA LEU A 214 13.27 -10.86 -5.29
C LEU A 214 13.93 -9.67 -5.98
N ILE A 215 13.56 -8.47 -5.53
CA ILE A 215 13.97 -7.22 -6.19
C ILE A 215 15.22 -6.67 -5.51
N SER A 216 16.27 -6.51 -6.30
CA SER A 216 17.53 -5.85 -5.92
C SER A 216 17.77 -4.65 -6.82
N LEU A 217 18.42 -3.62 -6.27
CA LEU A 217 19.01 -2.57 -7.08
C LEU A 217 20.26 -3.08 -7.81
N ASN A 218 20.66 -2.35 -8.84
CA ASN A 218 21.96 -2.55 -9.47
C ASN A 218 23.07 -2.20 -8.47
N GLU A 219 24.22 -2.82 -8.67
CA GLU A 219 25.43 -2.52 -7.92
C GLU A 219 25.70 -1.01 -7.96
N SER A 220 25.86 -0.43 -6.77
CA SER A 220 26.08 0.98 -6.54
C SER A 220 27.27 1.14 -5.61
N THR A 221 28.07 2.18 -5.84
CA THR A 221 29.17 2.54 -4.95
C THR A 221 28.70 3.03 -3.58
N ASP A 222 27.44 3.43 -3.47
CA ASP A 222 26.93 4.19 -2.31
C ASP A 222 26.12 3.31 -1.34
N LEU A 223 25.87 2.04 -1.68
CA LEU A 223 25.09 1.11 -0.87
C LEU A 223 25.82 -0.21 -0.71
N GLU A 224 26.01 -0.64 0.53
CA GLU A 224 26.56 -1.95 0.83
C GLU A 224 25.52 -3.05 0.56
N PRO A 225 25.92 -4.17 -0.06
CA PRO A 225 25.02 -5.30 -0.27
C PRO A 225 24.70 -6.01 1.05
N VAL A 226 23.49 -6.52 1.13
CA VAL A 226 22.97 -7.29 2.26
C VAL A 226 22.85 -8.75 1.84
N SER A 227 23.34 -9.67 2.67
CA SER A 227 23.12 -11.09 2.46
C SER A 227 21.69 -11.46 2.83
N PHE A 228 20.95 -12.04 1.88
CA PHE A 228 19.56 -12.45 2.06
C PHE A 228 19.31 -13.74 1.29
N ALA A 229 18.96 -14.82 2.00
CA ALA A 229 18.73 -16.15 1.42
C ALA A 229 19.90 -16.68 0.58
N GLY A 230 21.14 -16.37 0.98
CA GLY A 230 22.36 -16.73 0.24
C GLY A 230 22.68 -15.84 -0.97
N PHE A 231 21.87 -14.81 -1.22
CA PHE A 231 22.09 -13.83 -2.29
C PHE A 231 22.67 -12.51 -1.75
N SER A 232 23.41 -11.81 -2.61
CA SER A 232 23.89 -10.45 -2.35
C SER A 232 22.89 -9.45 -2.93
N ILE A 233 22.13 -8.77 -2.07
CA ILE A 233 21.04 -7.87 -2.45
C ILE A 233 21.43 -6.43 -2.17
N TYR A 234 21.28 -5.56 -3.17
CA TYR A 234 21.39 -4.11 -2.98
C TYR A 234 20.01 -3.55 -2.59
N PRO A 235 19.83 -3.11 -1.33
CA PRO A 235 18.52 -2.78 -0.79
C PRO A 235 17.96 -1.48 -1.34
N HIS A 236 16.62 -1.38 -1.40
CA HIS A 236 15.97 -0.13 -1.78
C HIS A 236 15.97 0.87 -0.61
N SER A 237 16.58 2.03 -0.83
CA SER A 237 16.59 3.10 0.17
C SER A 237 15.25 3.84 0.22
N ARG A 238 14.62 3.90 1.41
CA ARG A 238 13.39 4.65 1.67
C ARG A 238 13.55 5.50 2.93
N SER A 239 13.02 6.72 2.89
CA SER A 239 13.10 7.66 4.02
C SER A 239 11.80 7.62 4.81
N VAL A 240 11.91 7.51 6.13
CA VAL A 240 10.77 7.72 7.03
C VAL A 240 10.30 9.17 6.87
N LYS A 241 8.99 9.38 6.75
CA LYS A 241 8.44 10.74 6.58
C LYS A 241 8.10 11.45 7.88
N GLU A 242 8.20 10.76 9.00
CA GLU A 242 7.69 11.15 10.31
C GLU A 242 8.67 10.75 11.42
N GLU A 243 8.49 11.36 12.59
CA GLU A 243 9.21 10.93 13.79
C GLU A 243 8.80 9.51 14.19
N ARG A 244 9.79 8.73 14.63
CA ARG A 244 9.61 7.31 14.95
C ARG A 244 8.75 7.18 16.20
N THR A 245 7.54 6.67 16.01
CA THR A 245 6.67 6.21 17.09
C THR A 245 6.64 4.67 17.02
N ASN A 246 5.48 4.06 16.79
CA ASN A 246 5.34 2.61 16.67
C ASN A 246 5.34 2.11 15.21
N SER A 247 5.50 3.01 14.24
CA SER A 247 5.53 2.68 12.81
C SER A 247 6.61 3.43 12.02
N LEU A 248 7.01 2.83 10.90
CA LEU A 248 7.91 3.41 9.90
C LEU A 248 7.11 3.63 8.62
N PHE A 249 6.64 4.86 8.40
CA PHE A 249 5.91 5.23 7.18
C PHE A 249 6.87 5.63 6.06
N ILE A 250 6.89 4.82 4.99
CA ILE A 250 7.83 4.95 3.86
C ILE A 250 7.15 5.43 2.56
N LYS A 251 5.83 5.66 2.60
CA LYS A 251 4.97 6.10 1.49
C LYS A 251 4.85 5.09 0.34
N ARG A 252 5.93 4.82 -0.39
CA ARG A 252 5.98 3.91 -1.54
C ARG A 252 7.26 3.09 -1.55
N MET A 253 7.17 1.85 -2.03
CA MET A 253 8.29 0.93 -2.14
C MET A 253 8.62 0.61 -3.58
N ILE A 254 7.60 0.51 -4.44
CA ILE A 254 7.76 0.01 -5.80
C ILE A 254 8.19 1.08 -6.79
N ASP A 255 8.99 0.68 -7.76
CA ASP A 255 9.14 1.38 -9.04
C ASP A 255 8.28 0.71 -10.10
N ARG A 256 7.65 1.49 -10.99
CA ARG A 256 6.72 1.00 -12.02
C ARG A 256 7.26 -0.19 -12.84
N LYS A 257 8.57 -0.25 -13.05
CA LYS A 257 9.24 -1.29 -13.84
C LYS A 257 9.29 -2.66 -13.15
N ASP A 258 9.09 -2.71 -11.83
CA ASP A 258 9.15 -3.95 -11.08
C ASP A 258 7.97 -4.89 -11.38
N GLU A 259 6.81 -4.34 -11.79
CA GLU A 259 5.64 -5.14 -12.16
C GLU A 259 5.83 -5.98 -13.43
N ILE A 260 6.87 -5.73 -14.23
CA ILE A 260 7.17 -6.50 -15.44
C ILE A 260 8.37 -7.43 -15.26
N GLU A 261 8.82 -7.66 -14.03
CA GLU A 261 10.00 -8.50 -13.82
C GLU A 261 9.75 -9.98 -14.12
N ASP A 262 8.50 -10.43 -14.02
CA ASP A 262 8.10 -11.77 -14.42
C ASP A 262 7.82 -11.90 -15.92
N PHE A 263 7.99 -10.84 -16.71
CA PHE A 263 7.76 -10.85 -18.15
C PHE A 263 9.03 -11.31 -18.87
N ASN A 264 8.85 -12.10 -19.93
CA ASN A 264 9.96 -12.49 -20.80
C ASN A 264 10.44 -11.30 -21.67
N PRO A 265 11.64 -11.38 -22.30
CA PRO A 265 12.19 -10.26 -23.07
C PRO A 265 11.31 -9.76 -24.22
N VAL A 266 10.47 -10.61 -24.81
CA VAL A 266 9.55 -10.23 -25.89
C VAL A 266 8.37 -9.46 -25.33
N GLU A 267 7.79 -9.94 -24.23
CA GLU A 267 6.68 -9.28 -23.54
C GLU A 267 7.12 -7.92 -22.96
N ARG A 268 8.31 -7.84 -22.35
CA ARG A 268 8.88 -6.56 -21.86
C ARG A 268 9.00 -5.53 -22.99
N LYS A 269 9.56 -5.93 -24.14
CA LYS A 269 9.64 -5.05 -25.32
C LYS A 269 8.26 -4.62 -25.82
N ALA A 270 7.26 -5.48 -25.75
CA ALA A 270 5.90 -5.13 -26.13
C ALA A 270 5.29 -4.09 -25.17
N VAL A 271 5.54 -4.21 -23.85
CA VAL A 271 5.13 -3.21 -22.85
C VAL A 271 5.77 -1.86 -23.14
N GLU A 272 7.08 -1.85 -23.39
CA GLU A 272 7.85 -0.62 -23.64
C GLU A 272 7.44 0.04 -24.96
N ASN A 273 7.36 -0.72 -26.06
CA ASN A 273 7.02 -0.19 -27.38
C ASN A 273 5.60 0.39 -27.45
N ASN A 274 4.65 -0.23 -26.74
CA ASN A 274 3.27 0.24 -26.70
C ASN A 274 3.01 1.22 -25.54
N ASN A 275 4.02 1.50 -24.71
CA ASN A 275 3.92 2.37 -23.53
C ASN A 275 2.72 2.02 -22.63
N LEU A 276 2.54 0.72 -22.37
CA LEU A 276 1.40 0.18 -21.61
C LEU A 276 1.42 0.68 -20.16
N SER A 277 0.26 1.08 -19.67
CA SER A 277 0.00 1.45 -18.27
C SER A 277 0.08 0.23 -17.34
N ASN A 278 0.17 0.47 -16.04
CA ASN A 278 0.13 -0.61 -15.03
C ASN A 278 -1.21 -1.37 -15.04
N ILE A 279 -2.32 -0.67 -15.35
CA ILE A 279 -3.64 -1.30 -15.50
C ILE A 279 -3.64 -2.29 -16.68
N GLU A 280 -3.04 -1.90 -17.81
CA GLU A 280 -2.90 -2.76 -18.98
C GLU A 280 -1.95 -3.93 -18.72
N ILE A 281 -0.82 -3.69 -18.03
CA ILE A 281 0.14 -4.74 -17.62
C ILE A 281 -0.57 -5.82 -16.79
N ARG A 282 -1.48 -5.42 -15.89
CA ARG A 282 -2.27 -6.34 -15.05
C ARG A 282 -3.35 -7.12 -15.81
N SER A 283 -3.61 -6.74 -17.06
CA SER A 283 -4.64 -7.32 -17.93
C SER A 283 -4.07 -8.25 -19.02
N ILE A 284 -2.73 -8.37 -19.13
CA ILE A 284 -2.05 -9.22 -20.12
C ILE A 284 -1.25 -10.33 -19.46
N SER A 285 -0.89 -11.37 -20.22
CA SER A 285 0.01 -12.42 -19.73
C SER A 285 1.43 -11.87 -19.50
N PRO A 286 2.17 -12.40 -18.51
CA PRO A 286 1.78 -13.47 -17.57
C PRO A 286 0.82 -13.02 -16.45
N ARG A 287 0.72 -11.72 -16.17
CA ARG A 287 -0.02 -11.20 -15.01
C ARG A 287 -1.48 -11.62 -14.96
N LYS A 288 -2.18 -11.64 -16.10
CA LYS A 288 -3.57 -12.08 -16.21
C LYS A 288 -3.81 -13.49 -15.68
N GLN A 289 -2.79 -14.34 -15.74
CA GLN A 289 -2.88 -15.75 -15.33
C GLN A 289 -2.28 -15.97 -13.95
N ARG A 290 -1.44 -15.08 -13.45
CA ARG A 290 -0.70 -15.29 -12.20
C ARG A 290 -0.42 -13.96 -11.52
N PRO A 291 -0.73 -13.81 -10.23
CA PRO A 291 -0.26 -12.67 -9.47
C PRO A 291 1.26 -12.78 -9.31
N LEU A 292 1.94 -11.64 -9.17
CA LEU A 292 3.33 -11.63 -8.74
C LEU A 292 3.47 -10.98 -7.37
N LEU A 293 4.14 -11.73 -6.49
CA LEU A 293 4.63 -11.29 -5.20
C LEU A 293 6.06 -10.79 -5.36
N MET A 294 6.30 -9.52 -5.06
CA MET A 294 7.62 -8.90 -5.05
C MET A 294 8.09 -8.73 -3.61
N ILE A 295 9.31 -9.19 -3.32
CA ILE A 295 9.96 -9.05 -2.01
C ILE A 295 11.09 -8.03 -2.13
N TYR A 296 11.15 -7.13 -1.16
CA TYR A 296 12.13 -6.05 -1.09
C TYR A 296 12.85 -6.06 0.24
N VAL A 297 14.17 -6.12 0.20
CA VAL A 297 15.01 -5.76 1.35
C VAL A 297 15.23 -4.25 1.31
N LEU A 298 14.95 -3.58 2.42
CA LEU A 298 14.93 -2.12 2.48
C LEU A 298 16.06 -1.59 3.35
N ASN A 299 16.60 -0.46 2.92
CA ASN A 299 17.41 0.39 3.76
C ASN A 299 16.58 1.61 4.15
N ILE A 300 16.38 1.82 5.45
CA ILE A 300 15.53 2.91 5.93
C ILE A 300 16.42 4.06 6.41
N THR A 301 16.20 5.25 5.85
CA THR A 301 16.87 6.49 6.26
C THR A 301 15.94 7.39 7.05
N ASP A 302 16.52 8.28 7.87
CA ASP A 302 15.75 9.29 8.57
C ASP A 302 15.14 10.34 7.60
N LYS A 303 14.27 11.20 8.11
CA LYS A 303 13.49 12.20 7.36
C LYS A 303 14.34 13.12 6.49
N THR A 304 15.58 13.40 6.90
CA THR A 304 16.53 14.25 6.17
C THR A 304 17.34 13.51 5.11
N LYS A 305 17.16 12.17 4.96
CA LYS A 305 17.97 11.27 4.11
C LYS A 305 19.48 11.27 4.43
N SER A 306 19.87 11.85 5.57
CA SER A 306 21.29 12.03 5.93
C SER A 306 21.92 10.76 6.51
N GLU A 307 21.13 9.99 7.27
CA GLU A 307 21.63 8.87 8.07
C GLU A 307 20.76 7.63 7.89
N ASN A 308 21.43 6.48 7.75
CA ASN A 308 20.79 5.17 7.80
C ASN A 308 20.37 4.88 9.23
N ILE A 309 19.15 4.40 9.37
CA ILE A 309 18.65 3.94 10.65
C ILE A 309 19.18 2.51 10.87
N PRO A 310 19.93 2.25 11.96
CA PRO A 310 20.41 0.92 12.25
C PRO A 310 19.26 0.02 12.72
N PHE A 311 19.24 -1.21 12.23
CA PHE A 311 18.36 -2.30 12.68
C PHE A 311 19.19 -3.56 12.85
N GLU A 312 18.76 -4.47 13.72
CA GLU A 312 19.42 -5.79 13.86
C GLU A 312 19.37 -6.58 12.54
N LYS A 313 18.23 -6.49 11.84
CA LYS A 313 18.02 -7.00 10.49
C LYS A 313 17.30 -5.96 9.67
N GLN A 314 17.62 -5.89 8.38
CA GLN A 314 17.02 -4.93 7.46
C GLN A 314 15.50 -5.13 7.40
N PRO A 315 14.70 -4.06 7.38
CA PRO A 315 13.28 -4.19 7.15
C PRO A 315 13.01 -4.84 5.80
N VAL A 316 12.15 -5.86 5.78
CA VAL A 316 11.66 -6.48 4.55
C VAL A 316 10.24 -6.02 4.33
N GLY A 317 9.92 -5.68 3.09
CA GLY A 317 8.56 -5.40 2.67
C GLY A 317 8.18 -6.21 1.45
N PHE A 318 6.89 -6.27 1.17
CA PHE A 318 6.40 -6.93 -0.03
C PHE A 318 5.35 -6.10 -0.73
N ALA A 319 5.16 -6.43 -2.00
CA ALA A 319 4.08 -5.94 -2.82
C ALA A 319 3.49 -7.04 -3.68
N ILE A 320 2.20 -6.95 -3.97
CA ILE A 320 1.49 -7.89 -4.83
C ILE A 320 0.84 -7.08 -5.94
N SER A 321 1.18 -7.41 -7.19
CA SER A 321 0.40 -6.92 -8.33
C SER A 321 -0.54 -8.02 -8.80
N TRP A 322 -1.82 -7.69 -8.77
CA TRP A 322 -2.92 -8.64 -8.92
C TRP A 322 -3.41 -8.69 -10.36
N PRO A 323 -3.81 -9.87 -10.87
CA PRO A 323 -4.48 -9.98 -12.15
C PRO A 323 -5.78 -9.17 -12.16
N VAL A 324 -6.11 -8.61 -13.32
CA VAL A 324 -7.51 -8.31 -13.64
C VAL A 324 -8.23 -9.63 -13.89
N SER A 325 -9.30 -9.88 -13.15
CA SER A 325 -10.12 -11.10 -13.28
C SER A 325 -11.60 -10.71 -13.28
N GLU A 326 -12.34 -11.20 -14.28
CA GLU A 326 -13.80 -11.02 -14.36
C GLU A 326 -14.55 -12.02 -13.48
N THR A 327 -13.86 -13.06 -12.99
CA THR A 327 -14.45 -14.22 -12.32
C THR A 327 -14.19 -14.28 -10.82
N ALA A 328 -13.20 -13.54 -10.32
CA ALA A 328 -12.91 -13.52 -8.90
C ALA A 328 -14.00 -12.77 -8.09
N VAL A 329 -14.20 -13.23 -6.87
CA VAL A 329 -15.36 -12.86 -6.03
C VAL A 329 -14.93 -11.80 -5.01
N PRO A 330 -15.66 -10.68 -4.87
CA PRO A 330 -15.34 -9.71 -3.83
C PRO A 330 -15.47 -10.35 -2.44
N MET A 331 -14.52 -10.06 -1.55
CA MET A 331 -14.60 -10.51 -0.16
C MET A 331 -15.55 -9.60 0.62
N ASN A 332 -16.61 -10.15 1.18
CA ASN A 332 -17.39 -9.45 2.20
C ASN A 332 -16.61 -9.50 3.53
N TYR A 333 -16.05 -8.37 3.92
CA TYR A 333 -15.29 -8.20 5.15
C TYR A 333 -16.12 -7.37 6.13
N VAL A 334 -16.46 -7.96 7.27
CA VAL A 334 -17.13 -7.26 8.37
C VAL A 334 -16.05 -6.80 9.33
N ILE A 335 -15.86 -5.48 9.41
CA ILE A 335 -15.06 -4.88 10.47
C ILE A 335 -16.02 -4.53 11.59
N ASN A 336 -15.85 -5.17 12.75
CA ASN A 336 -16.58 -4.78 13.94
C ASN A 336 -16.06 -3.39 14.36
N SER A 337 -16.96 -2.42 14.54
CA SER A 337 -16.62 -1.02 14.88
C SER A 337 -15.71 -0.92 16.10
N VAL A 338 -15.85 -1.82 17.08
CA VAL A 338 -15.01 -1.89 18.28
C VAL A 338 -13.59 -2.40 17.96
N TYR A 339 -13.48 -3.36 17.04
CA TYR A 339 -12.19 -3.89 16.58
C TYR A 339 -11.47 -2.92 15.64
N ALA A 340 -12.21 -2.13 14.87
CA ALA A 340 -11.65 -0.99 14.14
C ALA A 340 -11.01 -0.02 15.12
N GLU A 341 -11.79 0.48 16.09
CA GLU A 341 -11.28 1.39 17.12
C GLU A 341 -10.06 0.83 17.85
N LEU A 342 -10.02 -0.47 18.16
CA LEU A 342 -8.88 -1.16 18.78
C LEU A 342 -7.67 -1.40 17.85
N GLU A 343 -7.87 -1.70 16.56
CA GLU A 343 -6.74 -1.77 15.61
C GLU A 343 -6.17 -0.37 15.30
N LEU A 344 -6.96 0.68 15.57
CA LEU A 344 -6.63 2.08 15.29
C LEU A 344 -6.09 2.82 16.52
N SER A 345 -6.45 2.40 17.73
CA SER A 345 -5.82 2.80 18.98
C SER A 345 -4.56 1.96 19.17
N GLU A 346 -3.39 2.55 18.92
CA GLU A 346 -2.09 1.90 19.19
C GLU A 346 -1.79 1.73 20.70
N ASP A 347 -2.72 2.11 21.58
CA ASP A 347 -2.55 2.03 23.03
C ASP A 347 -2.91 0.62 23.52
N ASP A 348 -1.99 -0.33 23.29
CA ASP A 348 -1.79 -1.53 24.12
C ASP A 348 -0.37 -2.12 23.95
#